data_AF-A0A918SXR3-F1
#
_entry.id   AF-A0A918SXR3-F1
#
_cell.length_a   1.000
_cell.length_b   1.000
_cell.length_c   1.000
_cell.angle_alpha   90.00
_cell.angle_beta   90.00
_cell.angle_gamma   90.00
#
_symmetry.space_group_name_H-M   'P 1'
#
loop_
_entity.id
_entity.type
_entity.pdbx_description
1 polymer ?
#
loop_
_entity_poly.entity_id
_entity_poly.type
_entity_poly.pdbx_seq_one_letter_code
_entity_poly.pdbx_strand_id
1 'polypeptide(L)'
;MVLDSLLSQIQDILSAPRWAYPDSPGSANVPRLTTRLTPEQFQSLRAVPEGAFLLDLLDLFEEALNDDWLPFELAGLPLPKAREFLSNLAGYMREHQQLAPVEQARAMHRALAELVA
;
A
#
# COMPACT_ATOMS: atom_id res chain seq x y z
N MET A 1 -3.80 15.79 -8.47
CA MET A 1 -2.94 15.06 -9.43
C MET A 1 -2.97 13.58 -9.10
N VAL A 2 -2.59 12.68 -10.02
CA VAL A 2 -2.62 11.22 -9.81
C VAL A 2 -1.82 10.80 -8.57
N LEU A 3 -0.69 11.47 -8.30
CA LEU A 3 0.11 11.29 -7.10
C LEU A 3 -0.67 11.58 -5.81
N ASP A 4 -1.42 12.69 -5.76
CA ASP A 4 -2.21 13.05 -4.58
C ASP A 4 -3.30 12.02 -4.31
N SER A 5 -3.92 11.50 -5.37
CA SER A 5 -4.92 10.43 -5.26
C SER A 5 -4.31 9.16 -4.67
N LEU A 6 -3.12 8.75 -5.12
CA LEU A 6 -2.41 7.60 -4.56
C LEU A 6 -1.98 7.82 -3.10
N LEU A 7 -1.45 9.01 -2.78
CA LEU A 7 -1.05 9.36 -1.41
C LEU A 7 -2.25 9.37 -0.45
N SER A 8 -3.41 9.86 -0.90
CA SER A 8 -4.66 9.79 -0.13
C SER A 8 -5.08 8.34 0.10
N GLN A 9 -4.97 7.48 -0.92
CA GLN A 9 -5.32 6.06 -0.80
C GLN A 9 -4.40 5.33 0.19
N ILE A 10 -3.10 5.59 0.12
CA ILE A 10 -2.16 5.06 1.11
C ILE A 10 -2.53 5.54 2.51
N GLN A 11 -2.92 6.80 2.66
CA GLN A 11 -3.33 7.35 3.95
C GLN A 11 -4.60 6.67 4.49
N ASP A 12 -5.58 6.38 3.64
CA ASP A 12 -6.79 5.63 4.01
C ASP A 12 -6.40 4.25 4.56
N ILE A 13 -5.57 3.51 3.82
CA ILE A 13 -5.04 2.20 4.24
C ILE A 13 -4.33 2.32 5.59
N LEU A 14 -3.40 3.26 5.75
CA LEU A 14 -2.60 3.41 6.98
C LEU A 14 -3.43 3.84 8.21
N SER A 15 -4.56 4.50 7.97
CA SER A 15 -5.50 4.96 9.00
C SER A 15 -6.56 3.91 9.38
N ALA A 16 -6.61 2.78 8.67
CA ALA A 16 -7.58 1.73 8.94
C ALA A 16 -7.49 1.27 10.42
N PRO A 17 -8.60 1.26 11.17
CA PRO A 17 -8.61 0.87 12.58
C PRO A 17 -8.04 -0.53 12.84
N ARG A 18 -8.09 -1.38 11.81
CA ARG A 18 -7.65 -2.77 11.86
C ARG A 18 -6.17 -2.95 12.17
N TRP A 19 -5.32 -1.97 11.88
CA TRP A 19 -3.92 -2.00 12.29
C TRP A 19 -3.72 -2.04 13.81
N ALA A 20 -4.69 -1.54 14.60
CA ALA A 20 -4.63 -1.55 16.05
C ALA A 20 -5.14 -2.86 16.66
N TYR A 21 -5.96 -3.61 15.92
CA TYR A 21 -6.61 -4.83 16.39
C TYR A 21 -6.55 -5.94 15.32
N PRO A 22 -5.34 -6.41 14.94
CA PRO A 22 -5.17 -7.37 13.85
C PRO A 22 -5.83 -8.73 14.12
N ASP A 23 -5.96 -9.11 15.40
CA ASP A 23 -6.55 -10.39 15.83
C ASP A 23 -8.08 -10.36 15.95
N SER A 24 -8.73 -9.25 15.60
CA SER A 24 -10.18 -9.13 15.62
C SER A 24 -10.78 -9.43 14.24
N PRO A 25 -11.82 -10.29 14.16
CA PRO A 25 -12.48 -10.55 12.90
C PRO A 25 -13.24 -9.30 12.41
N GLY A 26 -13.24 -9.08 11.10
CA GLY A 26 -14.08 -8.07 10.44
C GLY A 26 -13.36 -7.19 9.43
N SER A 27 -14.11 -6.78 8.41
CA SER A 27 -13.62 -5.91 7.33
C SER A 27 -13.37 -4.48 7.80
N ALA A 28 -12.24 -3.90 7.40
CA ALA A 28 -11.96 -2.47 7.62
C ALA A 28 -12.79 -1.55 6.69
N ASN A 29 -13.53 -2.12 5.74
CA ASN A 29 -14.32 -1.40 4.73
C ASN A 29 -13.50 -0.33 4.00
N VAL A 30 -12.22 -0.59 3.76
CA VAL A 30 -11.38 0.28 2.94
C VAL A 30 -11.95 0.21 1.52
N PRO A 31 -12.37 1.34 0.92
CA PRO A 31 -12.93 1.31 -0.43
C PRO A 31 -11.90 0.73 -1.41
N ARG A 32 -12.30 0.01 -2.47
CA ARG A 32 -11.32 -0.55 -3.42
C ARG A 32 -10.69 0.55 -4.30
N LEU A 33 -9.45 0.36 -4.76
CA LEU A 33 -8.79 1.25 -5.73
C LEU A 33 -9.64 1.51 -6.97
N THR A 34 -10.27 0.45 -7.49
CA THR A 34 -11.09 0.48 -8.71
C THR A 34 -12.32 1.37 -8.60
N THR A 35 -12.79 1.67 -7.38
CA THR A 35 -13.93 2.57 -7.17
C THR A 35 -13.51 4.02 -6.93
N ARG A 36 -12.23 4.27 -6.65
CA ARG A 36 -11.69 5.59 -6.29
C ARG A 36 -10.88 6.26 -7.41
N LEU A 37 -10.40 5.50 -8.38
CA LEU A 37 -9.74 6.01 -9.58
C LEU A 37 -10.70 6.05 -10.76
N THR A 38 -10.62 7.09 -11.58
CA THR A 38 -11.30 7.06 -12.88
C THR A 38 -10.64 6.00 -13.78
N PRO A 39 -11.38 5.42 -14.74
CA PRO A 39 -10.79 4.45 -15.68
C PRO A 39 -9.53 4.99 -16.38
N GLU A 40 -9.53 6.28 -16.73
CA GLU A 40 -8.40 6.97 -17.38
C GLU A 40 -7.18 7.06 -16.46
N GLN A 41 -7.38 7.41 -15.18
CA GLN A 41 -6.31 7.46 -14.19
C GLN A 41 -5.72 6.07 -13.93
N PHE A 42 -6.59 5.07 -13.81
CA PHE A 42 -6.17 3.68 -13.62
C PHE A 42 -5.34 3.18 -14.82
N GLN A 43 -5.81 3.41 -16.05
CA GLN A 43 -5.06 3.05 -17.26
C GLN A 43 -3.72 3.78 -17.37
N SER A 44 -3.70 5.08 -17.06
CA SER A 44 -2.47 5.89 -17.10
C SER A 44 -1.42 5.39 -16.10
N LEU A 45 -1.84 5.01 -14.90
CA LEU A 45 -0.97 4.41 -13.88
C LEU A 45 -0.50 3.02 -14.28
N ARG A 46 -1.39 2.19 -14.83
CA ARG A 46 -1.04 0.84 -15.27
C ARG A 46 -0.07 0.82 -16.46
N ALA A 47 -0.04 1.89 -17.25
CA ALA A 47 0.84 2.02 -18.41
C ALA A 47 2.33 2.24 -18.05
N VAL A 48 2.64 2.64 -16.81
CA VAL A 48 4.03 2.83 -16.34
C VAL A 48 4.39 1.79 -15.27
N PRO A 49 5.63 1.24 -15.28
CA PRO A 49 6.03 0.18 -14.35
C PRO A 49 5.84 0.53 -12.87
N GLU A 50 6.18 1.77 -12.49
CA GLU A 50 6.06 2.27 -11.11
C GLU A 50 4.60 2.32 -10.66
N GLY A 51 3.73 2.83 -11.54
CA GLY A 51 2.29 2.91 -11.27
C GLY A 51 1.64 1.53 -11.20
N ALA A 52 2.00 0.61 -12.11
CA ALA A 52 1.52 -0.76 -12.09
C ALA A 52 1.89 -1.48 -10.78
N PHE A 53 3.15 -1.37 -10.37
CA PHE A 53 3.64 -1.92 -9.10
C PHE A 53 2.89 -1.35 -7.89
N LEU A 54 2.70 -0.02 -7.84
CA LEU A 54 1.97 0.63 -6.75
C LEU A 54 0.51 0.18 -6.69
N LEU A 55 -0.17 0.06 -7.83
CA LEU A 55 -1.54 -0.42 -7.88
C LEU A 55 -1.66 -1.85 -7.33
N ASP A 56 -0.81 -2.77 -7.78
CA ASP A 56 -0.82 -4.15 -7.30
C ASP A 56 -0.52 -4.24 -5.79
N LEU A 57 0.41 -3.39 -5.31
CA LEU A 57 0.75 -3.32 -3.89
C LEU A 57 -0.43 -2.81 -3.05
N LEU A 58 -1.09 -1.73 -3.48
CA LEU A 58 -2.21 -1.17 -2.74
C LEU A 58 -3.41 -2.13 -2.73
N ASP A 59 -3.65 -2.83 -3.84
CA ASP A 59 -4.73 -3.82 -3.93
C ASP A 59 -4.50 -4.96 -2.92
N LEU A 60 -3.27 -5.47 -2.82
CA LEU A 60 -2.91 -6.48 -1.80
C LEU A 60 -3.21 -6.01 -0.36
N PHE A 61 -2.88 -4.77 -0.03
CA PHE A 61 -3.14 -4.22 1.31
C PHE A 61 -4.63 -4.03 1.57
N GLU A 62 -5.39 -3.56 0.57
CA GLU A 62 -6.83 -3.36 0.67
C GLU A 62 -7.59 -4.68 0.80
N GLU A 63 -7.21 -5.69 0.02
CA GLU A 63 -7.82 -7.02 0.10
C GLU A 63 -7.60 -7.62 1.48
N ALA A 64 -6.36 -7.57 1.99
CA ALA A 64 -6.08 -8.05 3.34
C ALA A 64 -6.86 -7.31 4.41
N LEU A 65 -6.91 -5.97 4.35
CA LEU A 65 -7.66 -5.17 5.32
C LEU A 65 -9.17 -5.37 5.22
N ASN A 66 -9.69 -5.87 4.11
CA ASN A 66 -11.10 -6.12 3.91
C ASN A 66 -11.52 -7.58 4.13
N ASP A 67 -10.57 -8.51 4.25
CA ASP A 67 -10.81 -9.93 4.53
C ASP A 67 -11.43 -10.14 5.93
N ASP A 68 -11.98 -11.30 6.25
CA ASP A 68 -12.50 -11.58 7.59
C ASP A 68 -11.37 -11.68 8.63
N TRP A 69 -10.18 -12.12 8.21
CA TRP A 69 -8.98 -12.24 9.04
C TRP A 69 -7.77 -11.56 8.40
N LEU A 70 -7.04 -10.77 9.19
CA LEU A 70 -5.82 -10.15 8.70
C LEU A 70 -4.70 -11.22 8.70
N PRO A 71 -3.94 -11.38 7.60
CA PRO A 71 -2.85 -12.35 7.58
C PRO A 71 -1.71 -11.90 8.50
N PHE A 72 -0.92 -12.85 9.00
CA PHE A 72 0.23 -12.54 9.87
C PHE A 72 1.34 -11.72 9.17
N GLU A 73 1.39 -11.82 7.84
CA GLU A 73 2.33 -11.08 6.99
C GLU A 73 1.65 -10.57 5.71
N LEU A 74 2.20 -9.49 5.17
CA LEU A 74 1.81 -8.90 3.89
C LEU A 74 3.05 -8.62 3.05
N ALA A 75 3.01 -9.00 1.78
CA ALA A 75 4.14 -8.91 0.87
C ALA A 75 5.43 -9.55 1.46
N GLY A 76 5.32 -10.61 2.28
CA GLY A 76 6.45 -11.25 2.94
C GLY A 76 7.07 -10.46 4.10
N LEU A 77 6.37 -9.45 4.64
CA LEU A 77 6.76 -8.73 5.85
C LEU A 77 5.71 -8.95 6.94
N PRO A 78 6.11 -9.11 8.22
CA PRO A 78 5.16 -9.09 9.33
C PRO A 78 4.32 -7.81 9.31
N LEU A 79 3.07 -7.87 9.75
CA LEU A 79 2.12 -6.75 9.68
C LEU A 79 2.68 -5.38 10.11
N PRO A 80 3.39 -5.22 11.24
CA PRO A 80 3.96 -3.94 11.63
C PRO A 80 4.97 -3.40 10.61
N LYS A 81 5.75 -4.29 10.00
CA LYS A 81 6.77 -3.97 9.00
C LYS A 81 6.17 -3.73 7.63
N ALA A 82 5.10 -4.43 7.26
CA ALA A 82 4.33 -4.12 6.07
C ALA A 82 3.70 -2.71 6.15
N ARG A 83 3.16 -2.35 7.32
CA ARG A 83 2.65 -0.99 7.58
C ARG A 83 3.77 0.06 7.52
N GLU A 84 4.91 -0.22 8.13
CA GLU A 84 6.09 0.65 8.10
C GLU A 84 6.59 0.85 6.66
N PHE A 85 6.67 -0.22 5.87
CA PHE A 85 7.04 -0.17 4.46
C PHE A 85 6.13 0.79 3.68
N LEU A 86 4.81 0.62 3.81
CA LEU A 86 3.84 1.46 3.10
C LEU A 86 3.92 2.93 3.54
N SER A 87 4.13 3.18 4.84
CA SER A 87 4.34 4.54 5.36
C SER A 87 5.60 5.19 4.81
N ASN A 88 6.70 4.44 4.72
CA ASN A 88 7.96 4.94 4.18
C ASN A 88 7.83 5.24 2.69
N LEU A 89 7.10 4.39 1.94
CA LEU A 89 6.81 4.59 0.52
C LEU A 89 6.04 5.90 0.29
N ALA A 90 4.98 6.15 1.08
CA ALA A 90 4.24 7.41 1.02
C ALA A 90 5.10 8.62 1.42
N GLY A 91 5.98 8.46 2.41
CA GLY A 91 6.96 9.47 2.80
C GLY A 91 7.85 9.88 1.63
N TYR A 92 8.47 8.90 0.97
CA TYR A 92 9.30 9.10 -0.21
C TYR A 92 8.53 9.82 -1.34
N MET A 93 7.33 9.33 -1.68
CA MET A 93 6.51 9.90 -2.75
C MET A 93 6.13 11.36 -2.47
N ARG A 94 5.86 11.71 -1.21
CA ARG A 94 5.54 13.08 -0.78
C ARG A 94 6.77 13.98 -0.81
N GLU A 95 7.91 13.51 -0.35
CA GLU A 95 9.15 14.27 -0.32
C GLU A 95 9.65 14.61 -1.73
N HIS A 96 9.61 13.63 -2.64
CA HIS A 96 10.12 13.79 -4.00
C HIS A 96 9.06 14.21 -5.02
N GLN A 97 7.79 14.33 -4.62
CA GLN A 97 6.67 14.71 -5.48
C GLN A 97 6.57 13.84 -6.76
N GLN A 98 6.88 12.54 -6.62
CA GLN A 98 6.87 11.57 -7.72
C GLN A 98 6.50 10.16 -7.23
N LEU A 99 6.20 9.25 -8.16
CA LEU A 99 6.03 7.83 -7.82
C LEU A 99 7.36 7.24 -7.36
N ALA A 100 7.31 6.32 -6.39
CA ALA A 100 8.49 5.59 -5.98
C ALA A 100 8.96 4.67 -7.12
N PRO A 101 10.23 4.78 -7.57
CA PRO A 101 10.78 3.82 -8.52
C PRO A 101 10.68 2.39 -7.97
N VAL A 102 10.40 1.42 -8.83
CA VAL A 102 10.22 0.01 -8.41
C VAL A 102 11.44 -0.50 -7.67
N GLU A 103 12.65 -0.19 -8.13
CA GLU A 103 13.89 -0.60 -7.46
C GLU A 103 14.06 0.03 -6.09
N GLN A 104 13.67 1.30 -5.93
CA GLN A 104 13.69 1.97 -4.64
C GLN A 104 12.71 1.33 -3.66
N ALA A 105 11.48 1.04 -4.11
CA ALA A 105 10.49 0.34 -3.31
C ALA A 105 10.97 -1.07 -2.91
N ARG A 106 11.59 -1.81 -3.84
CA ARG A 106 12.19 -3.13 -3.55
C ARG A 106 13.37 -3.05 -2.58
N ALA A 107 14.18 -1.99 -2.65
CA ALA A 107 15.28 -1.78 -1.72
C ALA A 107 14.76 -1.49 -0.30
N MET A 108 13.73 -0.65 -0.18
CA MET A 108 13.06 -0.37 1.10
C MET A 108 12.44 -1.62 1.71
N HIS A 109 11.78 -2.44 0.88
CA HIS A 109 11.22 -3.72 1.30
C HIS A 109 12.31 -4.68 1.82
N ARG A 110 13.39 -4.88 1.06
CA ARG A 110 14.52 -5.73 1.44
C ARG A 110 15.17 -5.29 2.75
N ALA A 111 15.41 -3.99 2.90
CA ALA A 111 15.99 -3.43 4.13
C ALA A 111 15.13 -3.74 5.37
N LEU A 112 13.79 -3.69 5.22
CA LEU A 112 12.89 -4.06 6.31
C LEU A 112 12.85 -5.57 6.56
N ALA A 113 12.93 -6.39 5.51
CA ALA A 113 12.97 -7.86 5.65
C ALA A 113 14.24 -8.33 6.38
N GLU A 114 15.40 -7.72 6.10
CA GLU A 114 16.66 -8.03 6.78
C GLU A 114 16.64 -7.70 8.29
N LEU A 115 15.84 -6.73 8.71
CA LEU A 115 15.68 -6.38 10.13
C LEU A 115 14.80 -7.37 10.90
N VAL A 116 14.10 -8.25 10.19
CA VAL A 116 13.18 -9.24 10.75
C VAL A 116 13.77 -10.65 10.76
N ALA A 117 14.75 -10.92 9.88
CA ALA A 117 15.45 -12.19 9.74
C ALA A 117 16.46 -12.43 10.89
#